data_AF-A0A914RBG6-F1
#
_entry.id   AF-A0A914RBG6-F1
#
_cell.length_a   1.000
_cell.length_b   1.000
_cell.length_c   1.000
_cell.angle_alpha   90.00
_cell.angle_beta   90.00
_cell.angle_gamma   90.00
#
_symmetry.space_group_name_H-M   'P 1'
#
loop_
_entity.id
_entity.type
_entity.pdbx_description
1 polymer ?
#
loop_
_entity_poly.entity_id
_entity_poly.type
_entity_poly.pdbx_seq_one_letter_code
_entity_poly.pdbx_strand_id
1 'polypeptide(L)'
;MGMDWTLREGYSWAEDKEHCEEYGRMLQADASKVSPRAKKRGLPQLGTLGAGNHYGEVQVVDEIFDTYAASKMGIDRVGQVCVMIHCGSRGLGHQVATDSLVAMEKAMKRDAIGVNDRQLACARITSVEGQEYLKGMAAAANFAWVNRSCMTFCARQVNFTVPSLEPRQLCVHRKGSTRAFPPHHPLIPVDYQLSGQPVLIGGTMGTFSYVLTGTQQGMKETFATTCHGAVCLVRVLFNSLMVRMI
;
A
#
# COMPACT_ATOMS: atom_id res chain seq x y z
N MET A 1 -1.38 -17.10 -1.34
CA MET A 1 -1.41 -16.70 0.09
C MET A 1 -1.16 -15.21 0.16
N GLY A 2 -1.87 -14.51 1.05
CA GLY A 2 -1.85 -13.06 1.30
C GLY A 2 -2.41 -12.85 2.71
N MET A 3 -3.26 -11.84 2.95
CA MET A 3 -3.88 -11.63 4.27
C MET A 3 -4.77 -12.80 4.75
N ASP A 4 -5.20 -13.70 3.86
CA ASP A 4 -5.85 -14.96 4.28
C ASP A 4 -4.99 -15.80 5.23
N TRP A 5 -3.66 -15.72 5.09
CA TRP A 5 -2.74 -16.40 6.00
C TRP A 5 -2.71 -15.71 7.36
N THR A 6 -2.60 -14.38 7.41
CA THR A 6 -2.58 -13.64 8.68
C THR A 6 -3.91 -13.74 9.43
N LEU A 7 -5.04 -13.85 8.72
CA LEU A 7 -6.35 -14.11 9.33
C LEU A 7 -6.39 -15.49 9.99
N ARG A 8 -5.88 -16.53 9.31
CA ARG A 8 -5.84 -17.90 9.83
C ARG A 8 -4.94 -18.03 11.07
N GLU A 9 -3.80 -17.36 11.05
CA GLU A 9 -2.83 -17.39 12.17
C GLU A 9 -3.20 -16.44 13.32
N GLY A 10 -4.30 -15.67 13.20
CA GLY A 10 -4.77 -14.76 14.26
C GLY A 10 -4.04 -13.41 14.33
N TYR A 11 -3.26 -13.04 13.31
CA TYR A 11 -2.57 -11.74 13.22
C TYR A 11 -3.44 -10.62 12.61
N SER A 12 -4.69 -10.88 12.26
CA SER A 12 -5.60 -9.87 11.69
C SER A 12 -7.04 -10.26 11.98
N TRP A 13 -7.91 -9.25 12.03
CA TRP A 13 -9.34 -9.44 12.12
C TRP A 13 -9.96 -9.59 10.72
N ALA A 14 -11.20 -10.08 10.64
CA ALA A 14 -11.86 -10.28 9.34
C ALA A 14 -12.01 -8.96 8.58
N GLU A 15 -12.33 -7.89 9.32
CA GLU A 15 -12.55 -6.54 8.84
C GLU A 15 -11.25 -5.92 8.28
N ASP A 16 -10.06 -6.31 8.78
CA ASP A 16 -8.78 -5.80 8.26
C ASP A 16 -8.61 -6.09 6.76
N LYS A 17 -9.12 -7.25 6.34
CA LYS A 17 -9.02 -7.73 4.97
C LYS A 17 -9.92 -6.92 4.05
N GLU A 18 -11.12 -6.59 4.50
CA GLU A 18 -12.11 -5.81 3.73
C GLU A 18 -11.62 -4.39 3.46
N HIS A 19 -10.82 -3.82 4.36
CA HIS A 19 -10.24 -2.49 4.24
C HIS A 19 -8.85 -2.48 3.56
N CYS A 20 -8.48 -3.57 2.88
CA CYS A 20 -7.25 -3.65 2.09
C CYS A 20 -7.54 -3.68 0.59
N GLU A 21 -6.69 -2.99 -0.17
CA GLU A 21 -6.67 -3.15 -1.62
C GLU A 21 -6.51 -4.64 -2.00
N GLU A 22 -7.25 -5.07 -3.03
CA GLU A 22 -7.32 -6.48 -3.47
C GLU A 22 -7.71 -7.46 -2.35
N TYR A 23 -8.43 -7.01 -1.32
CA TYR A 23 -8.70 -7.81 -0.12
C TYR A 23 -7.42 -8.43 0.49
N GLY A 24 -6.29 -7.72 0.34
CA GLY A 24 -4.98 -8.16 0.81
C GLY A 24 -4.41 -9.38 0.10
N ARG A 25 -4.91 -9.73 -1.09
CA ARG A 25 -4.43 -10.90 -1.86
C ARG A 25 -4.65 -10.77 -3.38
N MET A 26 -3.55 -10.77 -4.11
CA MET A 26 -3.53 -11.05 -5.55
C MET A 26 -3.59 -12.56 -5.81
N LEU A 27 -4.57 -12.99 -6.61
CA LEU A 27 -4.85 -14.41 -6.90
C LEU A 27 -3.85 -15.05 -7.86
N GLN A 28 -3.30 -14.25 -8.77
CA GLN A 28 -2.31 -14.64 -9.78
C GLN A 28 -0.90 -14.89 -9.21
N ALA A 29 -0.71 -14.70 -7.89
CA ALA A 29 0.56 -14.91 -7.24
C ALA A 29 1.02 -16.38 -7.32
N ASP A 30 2.24 -16.59 -7.81
CA ASP A 30 2.85 -17.91 -7.92
C ASP A 30 4.18 -17.96 -7.16
N ALA A 31 4.22 -18.74 -6.09
CA ALA A 31 5.41 -18.88 -5.26
C ALA A 31 6.55 -19.65 -5.97
N SER A 32 6.26 -20.40 -7.05
CA SER A 32 7.29 -21.05 -7.87
C SER A 32 8.09 -20.04 -8.69
N LYS A 33 7.51 -18.86 -8.98
CA LYS A 33 8.15 -17.76 -9.71
C LYS A 33 8.95 -16.82 -8.80
N VAL A 34 9.03 -17.13 -7.51
CA VAL A 34 9.88 -16.42 -6.56
C VAL A 34 11.12 -17.25 -6.27
N SER A 35 12.29 -16.70 -6.60
CA SER A 35 13.57 -17.42 -6.49
C SER A 35 13.88 -17.84 -5.05
N PRO A 36 14.64 -18.93 -4.84
CA PRO A 36 15.12 -19.32 -3.51
C PRO A 36 15.90 -18.20 -2.81
N ARG A 37 16.66 -17.41 -3.59
CA ARG A 37 17.38 -16.23 -3.09
C ARG A 37 16.42 -15.16 -2.56
N ALA A 38 15.35 -14.86 -3.29
CA ALA A 38 14.34 -13.89 -2.86
C ALA A 38 13.65 -14.35 -1.56
N LYS A 39 13.30 -15.63 -1.45
CA LYS A 39 12.73 -16.22 -0.23
C LYS A 39 13.70 -16.14 0.94
N LYS A 40 14.97 -16.53 0.74
CA LYS A 40 16.02 -16.50 1.78
C LYS A 40 16.27 -15.07 2.31
N ARG A 41 16.21 -14.05 1.44
CA ARG A 41 16.33 -12.65 1.84
C ARG A 41 15.07 -12.11 2.53
N GLY A 42 13.90 -12.52 2.06
CA GLY A 42 12.60 -11.99 2.48
C GLY A 42 12.07 -12.53 3.79
N LEU A 43 12.08 -13.86 3.95
CA LEU A 43 11.42 -14.54 5.08
C LEU A 43 11.89 -14.05 6.45
N PRO A 44 13.20 -13.84 6.71
CA PRO A 44 13.66 -13.32 8.01
C PRO A 44 13.24 -11.87 8.29
N GLN A 45 12.76 -11.14 7.27
CA GLN A 45 12.37 -9.74 7.37
C GLN A 45 10.86 -9.56 7.51
N LEU A 46 10.08 -10.65 7.58
CA LEU A 46 8.65 -10.57 7.77
C LEU A 46 8.32 -9.95 9.14
N GLY A 47 7.35 -9.03 9.17
CA GLY A 47 6.97 -8.27 10.35
C GLY A 47 7.91 -7.10 10.67
N THR A 48 8.75 -6.65 9.72
CA THR A 48 9.70 -5.54 9.95
C THR A 48 9.39 -4.31 9.09
N LEU A 49 9.71 -3.13 9.61
CA LEU A 49 9.60 -1.86 8.87
C LEU A 49 10.62 -1.79 7.73
N GLY A 50 11.90 -1.99 8.08
CA GLY A 50 13.03 -1.84 7.19
C GLY A 50 13.78 -0.53 7.27
N ALA A 51 14.69 -0.35 6.32
CA ALA A 51 15.44 0.88 6.10
C ALA A 51 14.83 1.71 4.95
N GLY A 52 15.39 2.89 4.71
CA GLY A 52 14.96 3.83 3.68
C GLY A 52 13.85 4.73 4.18
N ASN A 53 12.89 5.02 3.32
CA ASN A 53 11.71 5.83 3.65
C ASN A 53 10.62 5.03 4.38
N HIS A 54 10.90 3.85 4.93
CA HIS A 54 9.91 3.06 5.66
C HIS A 54 9.80 3.49 7.12
N TYR A 55 8.58 3.64 7.63
CA TYR A 55 8.32 4.11 8.98
C TYR A 55 6.98 3.58 9.52
N GLY A 56 6.88 3.54 10.84
CA GLY A 56 5.63 3.42 11.57
C GLY A 56 5.50 4.66 12.43
N GLU A 57 4.50 5.50 12.18
CA GLU A 57 4.37 6.81 12.81
C GLU A 57 3.02 6.93 13.52
N VAL A 58 3.07 7.40 14.76
CA VAL A 58 1.90 7.81 15.53
C VAL A 58 1.66 9.27 15.19
N GLN A 59 0.50 9.56 14.61
CA GLN A 59 0.16 10.89 14.13
C GLN A 59 -1.11 11.37 14.80
N VAL A 60 -1.26 12.69 14.90
CA VAL A 60 -2.46 13.34 15.42
C VAL A 60 -3.18 14.06 14.29
N VAL A 61 -4.49 13.86 14.21
CA VAL A 61 -5.35 14.59 13.26
C VAL A 61 -5.33 16.07 13.60
N ASP A 62 -4.80 16.87 12.69
CA ASP A 62 -4.63 18.32 12.85
C ASP A 62 -5.80 19.09 12.22
N GLU A 63 -6.25 18.66 11.04
CA GLU A 63 -7.32 19.33 10.30
C GLU A 63 -8.19 18.32 9.54
N ILE A 64 -9.51 18.54 9.55
CA ILE A 64 -10.50 17.75 8.81
C ILE A 64 -11.20 18.68 7.82
N PHE A 65 -11.07 18.38 6.52
CA PHE A 65 -11.65 19.16 5.43
C PHE A 65 -12.99 18.58 4.97
N ASP A 66 -13.15 17.26 5.01
CA ASP A 66 -14.40 16.56 4.70
C ASP A 66 -14.79 15.64 5.86
N THR A 67 -15.77 16.08 6.65
CA THR A 67 -16.24 15.36 7.85
C THR A 67 -16.97 14.07 7.52
N TYR A 68 -17.67 14.02 6.37
CA TYR A 68 -18.40 12.82 5.97
C TYR A 68 -17.44 11.70 5.59
N ALA A 69 -16.48 11.99 4.70
CA ALA A 69 -15.49 11.02 4.28
C ALA A 69 -14.57 10.62 5.45
N ALA A 70 -14.18 11.57 6.31
CA ALA A 70 -13.35 11.29 7.47
C ALA A 70 -14.04 10.34 8.46
N SER A 71 -15.32 10.58 8.78
CA SER A 71 -16.06 9.71 9.70
C SER A 71 -16.23 8.28 9.14
N LYS A 72 -16.39 8.13 7.82
CA LYS A 72 -16.39 6.79 7.19
C LYS A 72 -15.07 6.04 7.35
N MET A 73 -13.95 6.75 7.42
CA MET A 73 -12.62 6.17 7.69
C MET A 73 -12.31 6.07 9.20
N GLY A 74 -13.30 6.32 10.07
CA GLY A 74 -13.15 6.29 11.52
C GLY A 74 -12.33 7.45 12.07
N ILE A 75 -12.27 8.58 11.36
CA ILE A 75 -11.63 9.83 11.80
C ILE A 75 -12.73 10.84 12.13
N ASP A 76 -13.04 10.99 13.42
CA ASP A 76 -14.23 11.75 13.85
C ASP A 76 -13.91 13.13 14.45
N ARG A 77 -12.66 13.39 14.83
CA ARG A 77 -12.28 14.65 15.49
C ARG A 77 -10.83 15.04 15.26
N VAL A 78 -10.58 16.34 15.30
CA VAL A 78 -9.24 16.91 15.48
C VAL A 78 -8.70 16.47 16.85
N GLY A 79 -7.41 16.15 16.91
CA GLY A 79 -6.75 15.57 18.08
C GLY A 79 -6.86 14.04 18.17
N GLN A 80 -7.52 13.36 17.22
CA GLN A 80 -7.54 11.90 17.18
C GLN A 80 -6.16 11.34 16.81
N VAL A 81 -5.74 10.29 17.51
CA VAL A 81 -4.48 9.60 17.22
C VAL A 81 -4.70 8.49 16.19
N CYS A 82 -3.84 8.47 15.18
CA CYS A 82 -3.80 7.48 14.11
C CYS A 82 -2.40 6.87 14.01
N VAL A 83 -2.29 5.66 13.46
CA VAL A 83 -1.00 5.03 13.17
C VAL A 83 -0.89 4.77 11.68
N MET A 84 0.16 5.34 11.07
CA MET A 84 0.49 5.10 9.68
C MET A 84 1.65 4.11 9.59
N ILE A 85 1.45 3.04 8.83
CA ILE A 85 2.49 2.03 8.57
C ILE A 85 2.88 2.11 7.10
N HIS A 86 4.09 2.58 6.84
CA HIS A 86 4.67 2.65 5.51
C HIS A 86 5.79 1.64 5.34
N CYS A 87 5.47 0.52 4.69
CA CYS A 87 6.44 -0.52 4.33
C CYS A 87 6.06 -1.26 3.04
N GLY A 88 7.04 -1.89 2.41
CA GLY A 88 6.85 -2.77 1.25
C GLY A 88 7.11 -4.26 1.52
N SER A 89 7.40 -4.97 0.42
CA SER A 89 7.71 -6.41 0.36
C SER A 89 9.12 -6.78 0.83
N ARG A 90 9.81 -5.86 1.51
CA ARG A 90 11.17 -6.03 2.04
C ARG A 90 12.16 -6.52 0.96
N GLY A 91 13.20 -7.26 1.36
CA GLY A 91 14.19 -7.84 0.47
C GLY A 91 13.62 -8.84 -0.55
N LEU A 92 12.42 -9.39 -0.32
CA LEU A 92 11.78 -10.31 -1.25
C LEU A 92 11.46 -9.63 -2.57
N GLY A 93 10.69 -8.54 -2.54
CA GLY A 93 10.28 -7.86 -3.78
C GLY A 93 11.44 -7.18 -4.49
N HIS A 94 12.43 -6.64 -3.75
CA HIS A 94 13.66 -6.14 -4.36
C HIS A 94 14.37 -7.24 -5.16
N GLN A 95 14.50 -8.45 -4.59
CA GLN A 95 15.15 -9.54 -5.29
C GLN A 95 14.32 -10.05 -6.47
N VAL A 96 12.99 -10.13 -6.34
CA VAL A 96 12.08 -10.46 -7.47
C VAL A 96 12.29 -9.49 -8.62
N ALA A 97 12.31 -8.17 -8.36
CA ALA A 97 12.56 -7.17 -9.40
C ALA A 97 13.95 -7.35 -10.03
N THR A 98 14.99 -7.58 -9.21
CA THR A 98 16.36 -7.79 -9.71
C THR A 98 16.45 -9.02 -10.60
N ASP A 99 15.84 -10.13 -10.20
CA ASP A 99 15.86 -11.38 -10.97
C ASP A 99 15.10 -11.22 -12.30
N SER A 100 13.98 -10.51 -12.28
CA SER A 100 13.18 -10.26 -13.48
C SER A 100 13.83 -9.29 -14.46
N LEU A 101 14.58 -8.27 -13.98
CA LEU A 101 15.33 -7.38 -14.87
C LEU A 101 16.34 -8.15 -15.72
N VAL A 102 17.05 -9.12 -15.14
CA VAL A 102 18.00 -9.98 -15.88
C VAL A 102 17.29 -10.83 -16.94
N ALA A 103 16.09 -11.34 -16.63
CA ALA A 103 15.29 -12.09 -17.60
C ALA A 103 14.76 -11.19 -18.73
N MET A 104 14.30 -9.98 -18.38
CA MET A 104 13.82 -8.98 -19.34
C MET A 104 14.93 -8.52 -20.28
N GLU A 105 16.15 -8.26 -19.79
CA GLU A 105 17.28 -7.91 -20.66
C GLU A 105 17.56 -8.98 -21.73
N LYS A 106 17.38 -10.27 -21.40
CA LYS A 106 17.49 -11.37 -22.37
C LYS A 106 16.32 -11.39 -23.35
N ALA A 107 15.10 -11.20 -22.86
CA ALA A 107 13.89 -11.14 -23.68
C ALA A 107 13.94 -9.98 -24.68
N MET A 108 14.44 -8.80 -24.28
CA MET A 108 14.60 -7.65 -25.17
C MET A 108 15.54 -7.93 -26.34
N LYS A 109 16.66 -8.60 -26.08
CA LYS A 109 17.61 -9.00 -27.14
C LYS A 109 16.97 -9.98 -28.11
N ARG A 110 16.18 -10.94 -27.62
CA ARG A 110 15.43 -11.91 -28.44
C ARG A 110 14.35 -11.22 -29.29
N ASP A 111 13.59 -10.31 -28.68
CA ASP A 111 12.40 -9.70 -29.29
C ASP A 111 12.71 -8.38 -30.03
N ALA A 112 14.00 -8.04 -30.18
CA ALA A 112 14.52 -6.83 -30.79
C ALA A 112 13.90 -5.53 -30.24
N ILE A 113 13.73 -5.46 -28.91
CA ILE A 113 13.17 -4.28 -28.23
C ILE A 113 14.31 -3.29 -27.94
N GLY A 114 14.32 -2.16 -28.65
CA GLY A 114 15.22 -1.04 -28.40
C GLY A 114 14.67 -0.08 -27.33
N VAL A 115 15.52 0.36 -26.41
CA VAL A 115 15.18 1.35 -25.38
C VAL A 115 16.24 2.43 -25.32
N ASN A 116 15.84 3.65 -24.93
CA ASN A 116 16.75 4.79 -24.80
C ASN A 116 17.69 4.67 -23.59
N ASP A 117 17.25 3.98 -22.54
CA ASP A 117 18.01 3.74 -21.32
C ASP A 117 17.91 2.25 -20.94
N ARG A 118 19.03 1.66 -20.53
CA ARG A 118 19.09 0.28 -20.03
C ARG A 118 18.19 0.05 -18.81
N GLN A 119 17.94 1.08 -18.01
CA GLN A 119 17.03 1.02 -16.86
C GLN A 119 15.57 0.81 -17.26
N LEU A 120 15.21 1.02 -18.54
CA LEU A 120 13.88 0.76 -19.09
C LEU A 120 13.71 -0.68 -19.60
N ALA A 121 14.45 -1.63 -19.00
CA ALA A 121 14.37 -3.03 -19.37
C ALA A 121 12.93 -3.56 -19.22
N CYS A 122 12.39 -4.15 -20.28
CA CYS A 122 10.99 -4.56 -20.34
C CYS A 122 10.80 -5.87 -21.13
N ALA A 123 9.64 -6.50 -20.95
CA ALA A 123 9.23 -7.65 -21.75
C ALA A 123 7.76 -7.48 -22.17
N ARG A 124 7.36 -8.14 -23.26
CA ARG A 124 5.95 -8.16 -23.67
C ARG A 124 5.13 -8.84 -22.58
N ILE A 125 3.97 -8.29 -22.24
CA ILE A 125 3.10 -8.82 -21.18
C ILE A 125 2.72 -10.29 -21.43
N THR A 126 2.52 -10.66 -22.70
CA THR A 126 2.17 -12.03 -23.12
C THR A 126 3.36 -12.99 -23.20
N SER A 127 4.60 -12.52 -23.03
CA SER A 127 5.78 -13.38 -23.04
C SER A 127 5.88 -14.20 -21.76
N VAL A 128 6.68 -15.26 -21.80
CA VAL A 128 6.96 -16.09 -20.61
C VAL A 128 7.55 -15.22 -19.50
N GLU A 129 8.53 -14.37 -19.82
CA GLU A 129 9.19 -13.49 -18.84
C GLU A 129 8.22 -12.47 -18.24
N GLY A 130 7.34 -11.89 -19.07
CA GLY A 130 6.29 -10.96 -18.62
C GLY A 130 5.32 -11.63 -17.66
N GLN A 131 4.81 -12.82 -18.01
CA GLN A 131 3.89 -13.58 -17.16
C GLN A 131 4.55 -14.06 -15.87
N GLU A 132 5.79 -14.52 -15.93
CA GLU A 132 6.54 -14.94 -14.74
C GLU A 132 6.82 -13.77 -13.80
N TYR A 133 7.19 -12.60 -14.34
CA TYR A 133 7.35 -11.39 -13.55
C TYR A 133 6.04 -10.98 -12.88
N LEU A 134 4.92 -10.93 -13.61
CA LEU A 134 3.62 -10.55 -13.02
C LEU A 134 3.20 -11.48 -11.88
N LYS A 135 3.42 -12.79 -12.03
CA LYS A 135 3.15 -13.77 -10.97
C LYS A 135 4.08 -13.62 -9.77
N GLY A 136 5.37 -13.36 -10.00
CA GLY A 136 6.36 -13.11 -8.95
C GLY A 136 6.11 -11.79 -8.21
N MET A 137 5.73 -10.74 -8.95
CA MET A 137 5.34 -9.44 -8.41
C MET A 137 4.09 -9.56 -7.55
N ALA A 138 3.06 -10.28 -8.01
CA ALA A 138 1.88 -10.57 -7.21
C ALA A 138 2.20 -11.33 -5.91
N ALA A 139 3.16 -12.26 -5.96
CA ALA A 139 3.66 -12.93 -4.74
C ALA A 139 4.40 -11.96 -3.79
N ALA A 140 5.16 -11.01 -4.32
CA ALA A 140 5.80 -9.97 -3.53
C ALA A 140 4.79 -8.97 -2.93
N ALA A 141 3.74 -8.60 -3.67
CA ALA A 141 2.65 -7.77 -3.17
C ALA A 141 1.92 -8.46 -2.01
N ASN A 142 1.60 -9.75 -2.17
CA ASN A 142 1.06 -10.60 -1.10
C ASN A 142 1.95 -10.62 0.15
N PHE A 143 3.27 -10.76 -0.03
CA PHE A 143 4.21 -10.67 1.08
C PHE A 143 4.18 -9.29 1.77
N ALA A 144 4.02 -8.19 1.00
CA ALA A 144 3.90 -6.85 1.55
C ALA A 144 2.62 -6.65 2.39
N TRP A 145 1.47 -7.18 1.94
CA TRP A 145 0.24 -7.12 2.73
C TRP A 145 0.37 -7.92 4.04
N VAL A 146 0.93 -9.13 3.98
CA VAL A 146 1.22 -9.93 5.19
C VAL A 146 2.13 -9.15 6.13
N ASN A 147 3.20 -8.54 5.61
CA ASN A 147 4.13 -7.73 6.42
C ASN A 147 3.42 -6.57 7.13
N ARG A 148 2.58 -5.81 6.42
CA ARG A 148 1.78 -4.72 7.01
C ARG A 148 0.76 -5.23 8.02
N SER A 149 0.16 -6.40 7.78
CA SER A 149 -0.80 -7.01 8.70
C SER A 149 -0.13 -7.45 10.00
N CYS A 150 1.03 -8.11 9.93
CA CYS A 150 1.82 -8.46 11.12
C CYS A 150 2.21 -7.21 11.92
N MET A 151 2.60 -6.11 11.26
CA MET A 151 2.91 -4.87 11.96
C MET A 151 1.66 -4.18 12.53
N THR A 152 0.50 -4.32 11.88
CA THR A 152 -0.78 -3.86 12.45
C THR A 152 -1.08 -4.59 13.75
N PHE A 153 -0.86 -5.91 13.77
CA PHE A 153 -0.99 -6.71 14.98
C PHE A 153 -0.06 -6.22 16.09
N CYS A 154 1.24 -6.02 15.79
CA CYS A 154 2.18 -5.47 16.77
C CYS A 154 1.76 -4.08 17.25
N ALA A 155 1.31 -3.20 16.37
CA ALA A 155 0.84 -1.86 16.72
C ALA A 155 -0.38 -1.88 17.66
N ARG A 156 -1.27 -2.88 17.52
CA ARG A 156 -2.41 -3.09 18.43
C ARG A 156 -1.99 -3.63 19.80
N GLN A 157 -0.88 -4.36 19.87
CA GLN A 157 -0.36 -4.89 21.14
C GLN A 157 0.39 -3.85 21.97
N VAL A 158 0.88 -2.78 21.33
CA VAL A 158 1.50 -1.67 22.04
C VAL A 158 0.39 -0.92 22.79
N ASN A 159 0.36 -1.09 24.12
CA ASN A 159 -0.40 -0.20 24.98
C ASN A 159 0.27 1.18 24.93
N PHE A 160 -0.28 2.06 24.10
CA PHE A 160 0.09 3.47 24.12
C PHE A 160 -0.26 4.03 25.49
N THR A 161 0.72 4.06 26.39
CA THR A 161 0.59 4.69 27.71
C THR A 161 0.75 6.19 27.50
N VAL A 162 -0.18 6.78 26.76
CA VAL A 162 -0.26 8.23 26.57
C VAL A 162 -1.21 8.72 27.66
N PRO A 163 -0.76 9.57 28.62
CA PRO A 163 -1.52 9.93 29.82
C PRO A 163 -2.90 10.59 29.60
N SER A 164 -3.31 10.80 28.35
CA SER A 164 -4.54 11.47 27.96
C SER A 164 -5.41 10.68 26.96
N LEU A 165 -5.05 9.44 26.61
CA LEU A 165 -5.78 8.65 25.62
C LEU A 165 -6.41 7.41 26.26
N GLU A 166 -7.74 7.43 26.36
CA GLU A 166 -8.54 6.22 26.55
C GLU A 166 -8.22 5.20 25.44
N PRO A 167 -8.09 3.89 25.76
CA PRO A 167 -7.85 2.86 24.76
C PRO A 167 -8.99 2.85 23.73
N ARG A 168 -8.73 3.35 22.53
CA ARG A 168 -9.70 3.44 21.44
C ARG A 168 -9.17 2.78 20.16
N GLN A 169 -10.10 2.38 19.29
CA GLN A 169 -9.82 1.75 18.01
C GLN A 169 -8.71 2.48 17.23
N LEU A 170 -7.60 1.78 17.01
CA LEU A 170 -6.48 2.26 16.21
C LEU A 170 -6.86 2.18 14.73
N CYS A 171 -7.07 3.32 14.07
CA CYS A 171 -7.22 3.33 12.61
C CYS A 171 -5.84 3.19 11.97
N VAL A 172 -5.54 1.99 11.47
CA VAL A 172 -4.25 1.65 10.86
C VAL A 172 -4.34 1.77 9.35
N HIS A 173 -3.62 2.75 8.83
CA HIS A 173 -3.60 3.07 7.42
C HIS A 173 -2.36 2.47 6.74
N ARG A 174 -2.57 1.72 5.64
CA ARG A 174 -1.56 0.94 4.92
C ARG A 174 -1.22 1.56 3.56
N LYS A 175 -0.01 2.11 3.41
CA LYS A 175 0.41 2.81 2.18
C LYS A 175 1.23 1.92 1.22
N GLY A 176 0.82 1.88 -0.05
CA GLY A 176 1.56 1.44 -1.24
C GLY A 176 0.90 2.07 -2.48
N SER A 177 1.68 2.51 -3.47
CA SER A 177 1.27 3.18 -4.74
C SER A 177 -0.24 3.36 -4.95
N THR A 178 -0.72 4.60 -4.85
CA THR A 178 -2.12 4.85 -4.50
C THR A 178 -3.05 4.86 -5.70
N ARG A 179 -3.74 3.73 -5.89
CA ARG A 179 -5.00 3.67 -6.63
C ARG A 179 -6.05 4.56 -5.94
N ALA A 180 -6.80 5.32 -6.72
CA ALA A 180 -7.73 6.34 -6.24
C ALA A 180 -9.08 6.24 -6.96
N PHE A 181 -9.76 5.11 -6.80
CA PHE A 181 -11.05 4.90 -7.45
C PHE A 181 -12.13 5.88 -6.96
N PRO A 182 -13.00 6.36 -7.87
CA PRO A 182 -14.05 7.31 -7.54
C PRO A 182 -15.16 6.66 -6.70
N PRO A 183 -16.07 7.44 -6.10
CA PRO A 183 -17.31 6.93 -5.52
C PRO A 183 -18.06 6.02 -6.49
N HIS A 184 -18.74 5.02 -5.94
CA HIS A 184 -19.53 3.99 -6.62
C HIS A 184 -18.74 2.96 -7.43
N HIS A 185 -17.41 2.92 -7.30
CA HIS A 185 -16.60 1.93 -8.00
C HIS A 185 -16.71 0.54 -7.34
N PRO A 186 -16.97 -0.55 -8.07
CA PRO A 186 -17.29 -1.86 -7.50
C PRO A 186 -16.14 -2.52 -6.73
N LEU A 187 -14.89 -2.09 -6.96
CA LEU A 187 -13.70 -2.59 -6.27
C LEU A 187 -13.38 -1.84 -4.97
N ILE A 188 -14.23 -0.91 -4.55
CA ILE A 188 -14.10 -0.19 -3.27
C ILE A 188 -14.94 -0.92 -2.21
N PRO A 189 -14.48 -1.01 -0.95
CA PRO A 189 -15.30 -1.50 0.16
C PRO A 189 -16.62 -0.74 0.31
N VAL A 190 -17.67 -1.42 0.79
CA VAL A 190 -19.03 -0.87 0.89
C VAL A 190 -19.06 0.45 1.67
N ASP A 191 -18.27 0.54 2.75
CA ASP A 191 -18.22 1.71 3.62
C ASP A 191 -17.71 2.99 2.92
N TYR A 192 -16.92 2.82 1.85
CA TYR A 192 -16.32 3.92 1.09
C TYR A 192 -16.96 4.13 -0.28
N GLN A 193 -18.05 3.41 -0.59
CA GLN A 193 -18.74 3.54 -1.88
C GLN A 193 -19.23 4.98 -2.14
N LEU A 194 -19.60 5.72 -1.10
CA LEU A 194 -20.13 7.08 -1.25
C LEU A 194 -19.03 8.15 -1.19
N SER A 195 -17.94 7.90 -0.46
CA SER A 195 -16.83 8.85 -0.30
C SER A 195 -15.72 8.69 -1.34
N GLY A 196 -15.57 7.51 -1.94
CA GLY A 196 -14.45 7.16 -2.82
C GLY A 196 -13.32 6.45 -2.07
N GLN A 197 -12.37 5.88 -2.82
CA GLN A 197 -11.30 5.05 -2.23
C GLN A 197 -10.40 5.91 -1.32
N PRO A 198 -10.13 5.48 -0.06
CA PRO A 198 -9.12 6.10 0.78
C PRO A 198 -7.74 6.08 0.12
N VAL A 199 -7.10 7.24 0.08
CA VAL A 199 -5.77 7.46 -0.48
C VAL A 199 -4.87 7.97 0.63
N LEU A 200 -3.79 7.26 0.90
CA LEU A 200 -2.88 7.53 2.01
C LEU A 200 -1.59 8.15 1.50
N ILE A 201 -1.42 9.45 1.76
CA ILE A 201 -0.26 10.21 1.36
C ILE A 201 0.61 10.45 2.58
N GLY A 202 1.52 9.50 2.79
CA GLY A 202 2.57 9.67 3.77
C GLY A 202 3.58 10.72 3.32
N GLY A 203 3.97 11.61 4.22
CA GLY A 203 5.08 12.53 4.03
C GLY A 203 6.46 11.85 4.14
N THR A 204 7.47 12.66 4.45
CA THR A 204 8.72 12.20 5.06
C THR A 204 8.56 12.11 6.59
N MET A 205 9.45 11.39 7.28
CA MET A 205 9.40 11.28 8.75
C MET A 205 9.33 12.67 9.41
N GLY A 206 8.34 12.89 10.28
CA GLY A 206 8.15 14.17 10.98
C GLY A 206 7.56 15.29 10.12
N THR A 207 7.01 14.99 8.95
CA THR A 207 6.23 15.94 8.14
C THR A 207 4.77 15.52 8.06
N PHE A 208 3.91 16.44 7.66
CA PHE A 208 2.48 16.15 7.55
C PHE A 208 2.20 14.98 6.61
N SER A 209 1.27 14.14 7.03
CA SER A 209 0.62 13.15 6.18
C SER A 209 -0.81 13.56 5.88
N TYR A 210 -1.34 13.05 4.77
CA TYR A 210 -2.68 13.36 4.32
C TYR A 210 -3.47 12.09 3.99
N VAL A 211 -4.77 12.16 4.24
CA VAL A 211 -5.73 11.21 3.71
C VAL A 211 -6.58 11.95 2.69
N LEU A 212 -6.80 11.32 1.53
CA LEU A 212 -7.63 11.83 0.44
C LEU A 212 -8.65 10.76 0.01
N THR A 213 -9.57 11.15 -0.85
CA THR A 213 -10.49 10.24 -1.52
C THR A 213 -10.30 10.26 -3.03
N GLY A 214 -10.51 9.11 -3.69
CA GLY A 214 -10.54 9.05 -5.14
C GLY A 214 -11.71 9.83 -5.74
N THR A 215 -11.52 10.40 -6.94
CA THR A 215 -12.49 11.30 -7.57
C THR A 215 -12.82 10.90 -9.00
N GLN A 216 -14.01 11.29 -9.48
CA GLN A 216 -14.42 11.06 -10.87
C GLN A 216 -13.51 11.77 -11.88
N GLN A 217 -12.96 12.93 -11.50
CA GLN A 217 -11.96 13.64 -12.29
C GLN A 217 -10.67 12.82 -12.41
N GLY A 218 -10.17 12.26 -11.31
CA GLY A 218 -8.99 11.38 -11.30
C GLY A 218 -9.17 10.16 -12.21
N MET A 219 -10.37 9.58 -12.25
CA MET A 219 -10.69 8.48 -13.18
C MET A 219 -10.50 8.88 -14.65
N LYS A 220 -10.97 10.07 -15.03
CA LYS A 220 -10.92 10.57 -16.43
C LYS A 220 -9.53 11.04 -16.84
N GLU A 221 -8.82 11.73 -15.95
CA GLU A 221 -7.58 12.43 -16.29
C GLU A 221 -6.32 11.58 -16.05
N THR A 222 -6.37 10.65 -15.10
CA THR A 222 -5.17 9.95 -14.59
C THR A 222 -5.37 8.45 -14.41
N PHE A 223 -6.40 7.88 -15.04
CA PHE A 223 -6.75 6.45 -14.90
C PHE A 223 -6.92 6.01 -13.42
N ALA A 224 -7.52 6.88 -12.60
CA ALA A 224 -7.72 6.67 -11.16
C ALA A 224 -6.41 6.41 -10.39
N THR A 225 -5.35 7.13 -10.73
CA THR A 225 -4.09 7.13 -9.98
C THR A 225 -3.84 8.49 -9.35
N THR A 226 -3.11 8.52 -8.23
CA THR A 226 -2.78 9.78 -7.56
C THR A 226 -1.37 9.74 -6.98
N CYS A 227 -0.94 10.84 -6.34
CA CYS A 227 0.37 10.92 -5.72
C CYS A 227 0.51 9.89 -4.58
N HIS A 228 1.75 9.69 -4.11
CA HIS A 228 2.05 8.79 -3.00
C HIS A 228 2.91 9.46 -1.91
N GLY A 229 3.40 10.68 -2.16
CA GLY A 229 4.26 11.43 -1.25
C GLY A 229 3.80 12.88 -1.14
N ALA A 230 3.84 13.44 0.08
CA ALA A 230 3.37 14.80 0.36
C ALA A 230 4.18 15.89 -0.38
N VAL A 231 5.39 15.59 -0.84
CA VAL A 231 6.28 16.53 -1.56
C VAL A 231 5.69 16.99 -2.90
N CYS A 232 4.78 16.23 -3.51
CA CYS A 232 4.10 16.58 -4.76
C CYS A 232 2.57 16.65 -4.58
N LEU A 233 2.09 17.55 -3.73
CA LEU A 233 0.67 17.93 -3.71
C LEU A 233 0.39 18.90 -4.88
N VAL A 234 -0.17 18.36 -5.96
CA VAL A 234 -0.60 19.15 -7.13
C VAL A 234 -1.96 19.77 -6.85
N ARG A 235 -2.21 20.98 -7.39
CA ARG A 235 -3.43 21.79 -7.21
C ARG A 235 -4.76 21.04 -7.47
N VAL A 236 -4.74 19.99 -8.30
CA VAL A 236 -5.89 19.10 -8.60
C VAL A 236 -6.35 18.32 -7.37
N LEU A 237 -5.48 18.10 -6.39
CA LEU A 237 -5.75 17.29 -5.20
C LEU A 237 -6.43 18.06 -4.06
N PHE A 238 -6.47 19.39 -4.12
CA PHE A 238 -7.06 20.20 -3.04
C PHE A 238 -8.57 19.93 -2.87
N ASN A 239 -9.27 19.58 -3.96
CA ASN A 239 -10.68 19.20 -3.89
C ASN A 239 -10.92 17.75 -3.42
N SER A 240 -9.85 16.95 -3.24
CA SER A 240 -9.89 15.58 -2.71
C SER A 240 -9.27 15.46 -1.31
N LEU A 241 -8.77 16.57 -0.77
CA LEU A 241 -8.09 16.60 0.52
C LEU A 241 -9.11 16.37 1.63
N MET A 242 -8.88 15.38 2.48
CA MET A 242 -9.85 15.00 3.51
C MET A 242 -9.33 15.29 4.91
N VAL A 243 -8.09 14.88 5.23
CA VAL A 243 -7.50 15.03 6.56
C VAL A 243 -6.01 15.36 6.46
N ARG A 244 -5.54 16.28 7.31
CA ARG A 244 -4.11 16.51 7.58
C ARG A 244 -3.75 15.96 8.96
N MET A 245 -2.61 15.26 9.06
CA MET A 245 -2.08 14.70 10.31
C MET A 245 -0.63 15.12 10.51
N ILE A 246 -0.22 15.36 11.75
CA ILE A 246 1.17 15.65 12.17
C ILE A 246 1.76 14.51 13.00
#